data_AF-A0A7K3R881-F1
#
_entry.id   AF-A0A7K3R881-F1
#
_cell.length_a   1.000
_cell.length_b   1.000
_cell.length_c   1.000
_cell.angle_alpha   90.00
_cell.angle_beta   90.00
_cell.angle_gamma   90.00
#
_symmetry.space_group_name_H-M   'P 1'
#
loop_
_entity.id
_entity.type
_entity.pdbx_description
1 polymer ?
#
loop_
_entity_poly.entity_id
_entity_poly.type
_entity_poly.pdbx_seq_one_letter_code
_entity_poly.pdbx_strand_id
1 'polypeptide(L)'
;MWRFDAGRICLDLVATEPASGMPGTCEQLDGPGHLARWLADARLVPPDTVLTALDDIWVARFHELRSAVGRLMAAQLGGPEADGALERVNALASGAPPGP
;
A
#
# COMPACT_ATOMS: atom_id res chain seq x y z
N MET A 1 5.22 -0.79 -25.10
CA MET A 1 5.71 -1.66 -24.00
C MET A 1 4.76 -1.49 -22.83
N TRP A 2 3.99 -2.51 -22.48
CA TRP A 2 3.18 -2.50 -21.24
C TRP A 2 4.11 -2.62 -20.04
N ARG A 3 4.06 -1.66 -19.11
CA ARG A 3 4.72 -1.77 -17.80
C ARG A 3 3.68 -2.22 -16.79
N PHE A 4 4.00 -3.27 -16.05
CA PHE A 4 3.22 -3.69 -14.89
C PHE A 4 3.56 -2.76 -13.72
N ASP A 5 2.82 -1.65 -13.59
CA ASP A 5 3.12 -0.63 -12.58
C ASP A 5 2.71 -1.06 -11.16
N ALA A 6 1.78 -2.00 -11.03
CA ALA A 6 1.32 -2.51 -9.74
C ALA A 6 2.46 -3.06 -8.89
N GLY A 7 3.45 -3.73 -9.49
CA GLY A 7 4.63 -4.23 -8.76
C GLY A 7 5.43 -3.10 -8.11
N ARG A 8 5.69 -2.01 -8.83
CA ARG A 8 6.40 -0.84 -8.29
C ARG A 8 5.59 -0.19 -7.16
N ILE A 9 4.30 -0.02 -7.37
CA ILE A 9 3.40 0.62 -6.39
C ILE A 9 3.32 -0.18 -5.09
N CYS A 10 3.28 -1.51 -5.16
CA CYS A 10 3.33 -2.37 -3.98
C CYS A 10 4.64 -2.21 -3.20
N LEU A 11 5.77 -2.09 -3.89
CA LEU A 11 7.07 -1.84 -3.27
C LEU A 11 7.14 -0.45 -2.63
N ASP A 12 6.68 0.57 -3.35
CA ASP A 12 6.61 1.95 -2.88
C ASP A 12 5.70 2.05 -1.63
N LEU A 13 4.62 1.27 -1.56
CA LEU A 13 3.76 1.18 -0.39
C LEU A 13 4.49 0.57 0.81
N VAL A 14 5.21 -0.55 0.65
CA VAL A 14 5.99 -1.16 1.73
C VAL A 14 7.09 -0.22 2.25
N ALA A 15 7.69 0.58 1.38
CA ALA A 15 8.72 1.55 1.75
C ALA A 15 8.21 2.74 2.60
N THR A 16 6.89 2.87 2.81
CA THR A 16 6.32 3.90 3.70
C THR A 16 6.44 3.55 5.19
N GLU A 17 6.69 2.28 5.52
CA GLU A 17 6.91 1.83 6.88
C GLU A 17 8.31 2.24 7.38
N PRO A 18 8.48 2.55 8.67
CA PRO A 18 9.82 2.68 9.26
C PRO A 18 10.68 1.44 8.96
N ALA A 19 11.86 1.66 8.40
CA ALA A 19 12.79 0.58 8.15
C ALA A 19 13.35 0.08 9.50
N SER A 20 12.98 -1.14 9.88
CA SER A 20 13.50 -1.78 11.09
C SER A 20 15.03 -1.82 11.05
N GLY A 21 15.69 -1.04 11.91
CA GLY A 21 17.15 -0.96 12.02
C GLY A 21 17.80 0.31 11.46
N MET A 22 17.04 1.23 10.84
CA MET A 22 17.56 2.52 10.39
C MET A 22 17.07 3.66 11.30
N PRO A 23 17.97 4.35 12.03
CA PRO A 23 17.60 5.52 12.81
C PRO A 23 17.08 6.64 11.90
N GLY A 24 15.94 7.23 12.27
CA GLY A 24 15.38 8.40 11.58
C GLY A 24 14.37 8.12 10.46
N THR A 25 13.99 6.86 10.21
CA THR A 25 12.84 6.58 9.36
C THR A 25 11.55 6.64 10.17
N CYS A 26 10.59 7.43 9.72
CA CYS A 26 9.27 7.60 10.36
C CYS A 26 8.16 6.99 9.49
N GLU A 27 7.02 6.72 10.11
CA GLU A 27 5.79 6.32 9.42
C GLU A 27 5.36 7.43 8.45
N GLN A 28 5.31 7.12 7.15
CA GLN A 28 4.96 8.12 6.13
C GLN A 28 3.45 8.23 5.89
N LEU A 29 2.68 7.21 6.28
CA LEU A 29 1.22 7.18 6.17
C LEU A 29 0.58 7.32 7.55
N ASP A 30 0.93 8.38 8.30
CA ASP A 30 0.45 8.59 9.67
C ASP A 30 -0.96 9.22 9.77
N GLY A 31 -1.58 9.56 8.63
CA GLY A 31 -2.87 10.24 8.59
C GLY A 31 -3.44 10.42 7.18
N PRO A 32 -4.70 10.84 7.06
CA PRO A 32 -5.43 10.88 5.79
C PRO A 32 -4.83 11.87 4.78
N GLY A 33 -4.27 12.99 5.25
CA GLY A 33 -3.58 13.95 4.38
C GLY A 33 -2.31 13.39 3.74
N HIS A 34 -1.53 12.61 4.50
CA HIS A 34 -0.34 11.95 3.97
C HIS A 34 -0.71 10.81 3.01
N LEU A 35 -1.78 10.06 3.31
CA LEU A 35 -2.32 9.06 2.40
C LEU A 35 -2.80 9.68 1.08
N ALA A 36 -3.53 10.79 1.13
CA ALA A 36 -3.98 11.51 -0.06
C ALA A 36 -2.81 11.94 -0.95
N ARG A 37 -1.76 12.51 -0.35
CA ARG A 37 -0.54 12.90 -1.06
C ARG A 37 0.16 11.71 -1.69
N TRP A 38 0.33 10.61 -0.95
CA TRP A 38 0.95 9.40 -1.47
C TRP A 38 0.18 8.81 -2.66
N LEU A 39 -1.16 8.78 -2.60
CA LEU A 39 -2.01 8.31 -3.72
C LEU A 39 -1.84 9.16 -4.98
N ALA A 40 -1.74 10.49 -4.82
CA ALA A 40 -1.48 11.42 -5.92
C ALA A 40 -0.07 11.22 -6.51
N ASP A 41 0.95 11.15 -5.66
CA ASP A 41 2.36 10.96 -6.07
C ASP A 41 2.57 9.59 -6.77
N ALA A 42 1.87 8.56 -6.31
CA ALA A 42 1.86 7.23 -6.94
C ALA A 42 1.05 7.20 -8.26
N ARG A 43 0.33 8.29 -8.59
CA ARG A 43 -0.59 8.40 -9.73
C ARG A 43 -1.69 7.34 -9.72
N LEU A 44 -2.14 6.95 -8.52
CA LEU A 44 -3.25 6.03 -8.31
C LEU A 44 -4.62 6.71 -8.42
N VAL A 45 -4.63 8.04 -8.37
CA VAL A 45 -5.80 8.88 -8.58
C VAL A 45 -5.49 9.90 -9.68
N PRO A 46 -6.47 10.31 -10.50
CA PRO A 46 -6.29 11.41 -11.43
C PRO A 46 -5.83 12.68 -10.70
N PRO A 47 -5.02 13.55 -11.36
CA PRO A 47 -4.70 14.87 -10.84
C PRO A 47 -5.98 15.61 -10.45
N ASP A 48 -5.92 16.41 -9.38
CA ASP A 48 -7.04 17.21 -8.87
C ASP A 48 -8.25 16.42 -8.32
N THR A 49 -8.14 15.10 -8.17
CA THR A 49 -9.18 14.30 -7.50
C THR A 49 -9.28 14.69 -6.03
N VAL A 50 -10.43 15.27 -5.64
CA VAL A 50 -10.70 15.61 -4.25
C VAL A 50 -11.11 14.35 -3.49
N LEU A 51 -10.24 13.89 -2.60
CA LEU A 51 -10.43 12.67 -1.80
C LEU A 51 -11.11 12.98 -0.47
N THR A 52 -12.35 13.47 -0.51
CA THR A 52 -13.11 13.87 0.69
C THR A 52 -13.47 12.71 1.63
N ALA A 53 -13.43 11.47 1.13
CA ALA A 53 -13.76 10.27 1.89
C ALA A 53 -12.54 9.62 2.58
N LEU A 54 -11.33 10.18 2.45
CA LEU A 54 -10.16 9.67 3.16
C LEU A 54 -10.20 10.07 4.63
N ASP A 55 -10.34 9.07 5.48
CA ASP A 55 -10.34 9.17 6.93
C ASP A 55 -9.33 8.18 7.53
N ASP A 56 -9.27 8.11 8.85
CA ASP A 56 -8.36 7.20 9.56
C ASP A 56 -8.67 5.71 9.28
N ILE A 57 -9.89 5.38 8.87
CA ILE A 57 -10.26 4.01 8.47
C ILE A 57 -9.51 3.64 7.19
N TRP A 58 -9.41 4.56 6.23
CA TRP A 58 -8.61 4.34 5.02
C TRP A 58 -7.12 4.19 5.34
N VAL A 59 -6.58 5.00 6.25
CA VAL A 59 -5.18 4.86 6.70
C VAL A 59 -4.93 3.46 7.27
N ALA A 60 -5.79 3.00 8.18
CA ALA A 60 -5.70 1.67 8.76
C ALA A 60 -5.77 0.57 7.69
N ARG A 61 -6.67 0.69 6.70
CA ARG A 61 -6.76 -0.27 5.58
C ARG A 61 -5.49 -0.30 4.72
N PHE A 62 -4.87 0.85 4.49
CA PHE A 62 -3.60 0.91 3.75
C PHE A 62 -2.44 0.30 4.54
N HIS A 63 -2.41 0.46 5.87
CA HIS A 63 -1.45 -0.24 6.72
C HIS A 63 -1.65 -1.75 6.70
N GLU A 64 -2.90 -2.23 6.74
CA GLU A 64 -3.21 -3.66 6.63
C GLU A 64 -2.77 -4.24 5.29
N LEU A 65 -3.04 -3.53 4.19
CA LEU A 65 -2.58 -3.91 2.85
C LEU A 65 -1.04 -3.94 2.81
N ARG A 66 -0.38 -2.89 3.30
CA ARG A 66 1.09 -2.79 3.37
C ARG A 66 1.69 -3.97 4.12
N SER A 67 1.14 -4.30 5.28
CA SER A 67 1.59 -5.43 6.09
C SER A 67 1.43 -6.76 5.35
N ALA A 68 0.30 -6.99 4.68
CA ALA A 68 0.08 -8.20 3.89
C ALA A 68 1.09 -8.31 2.72
N VAL A 69 1.31 -7.22 1.98
CA VAL A 69 2.29 -7.17 0.89
C VAL A 69 3.71 -7.39 1.41
N GLY A 70 4.09 -6.74 2.53
CA GLY A 70 5.40 -6.90 3.15
C GLY A 70 5.68 -8.35 3.57
N ARG A 71 4.69 -9.04 4.15
CA ARG A 71 4.80 -10.47 4.48
C ARG A 71 4.99 -11.34 3.24
N LEU A 72 4.22 -11.09 2.18
CA LEU A 72 4.38 -11.82 0.91
C LEU A 72 5.79 -11.62 0.35
N MET A 73 6.31 -10.40 0.37
CA MET A 73 7.67 -10.11 -0.09
C MET A 73 8.73 -10.82 0.76
N ALA A 74 8.59 -10.78 2.08
CA ALA A 74 9.51 -11.47 2.99
C ALA A 74 9.56 -12.98 2.70
N ALA A 75 8.39 -13.63 2.53
CA ALA A 75 8.32 -15.04 2.16
C ALA A 75 8.99 -15.35 0.82
N GLN A 76 8.79 -14.49 -0.20
CA GLN A 76 9.45 -14.66 -1.51
C GLN A 76 10.99 -14.54 -1.43
N LEU A 77 11.51 -13.80 -0.45
CA LEU A 77 12.94 -13.63 -0.22
C LEU A 77 13.54 -14.68 0.73
N GLY A 78 12.80 -15.74 1.07
CA GLY A 78 13.24 -16.80 1.97
C GLY A 78 13.02 -16.51 3.46
N GLY A 79 12.21 -15.49 3.78
CA GLY A 79 11.71 -15.23 5.12
C GLY A 79 10.57 -16.18 5.54
N PRO A 80 9.94 -15.93 6.69
CA PRO A 80 8.84 -16.76 7.20
C PRO A 80 7.67 -16.88 6.22
N GLU A 81 6.93 -17.99 6.30
CA GLU A 81 5.72 -18.20 5.48
C GLU A 81 4.69 -17.07 5.71
N ALA A 82 4.08 -16.63 4.62
CA ALA A 82 3.14 -15.52 4.62
C ALA A 82 1.69 -16.01 4.81
N ASP A 83 1.45 -16.78 5.87
CA ASP A 83 0.14 -17.40 6.14
C ASP A 83 -1.00 -16.39 6.10
N GLY A 84 -1.96 -16.63 5.21
CA GLY A 84 -3.16 -15.81 5.03
C GLY A 84 -2.92 -14.44 4.38
N ALA A 85 -1.68 -14.08 4.03
CA ALA A 85 -1.37 -12.77 3.45
C ALA A 85 -1.90 -12.66 2.02
N LEU A 86 -1.78 -13.73 1.23
CA LEU A 86 -2.30 -13.77 -0.14
C LEU A 86 -3.82 -13.71 -0.14
N GLU A 87 -4.47 -14.48 0.72
CA GLU A 87 -5.93 -14.46 0.91
C GLU A 87 -6.41 -13.07 1.30
N ARG A 88 -5.67 -12.37 2.18
CA ARG A 88 -6.01 -11.00 2.57
C ARG A 88 -5.90 -10.01 1.42
N VAL A 89 -4.83 -10.06 0.63
CA VAL A 89 -4.69 -9.21 -0.57
C VAL A 89 -5.81 -9.51 -1.57
N ASN A 90 -6.10 -10.78 -1.82
CA ASN A 90 -7.18 -11.20 -2.72
C ASN A 90 -8.55 -10.73 -2.22
N ALA A 91 -8.81 -10.78 -0.92
CA ALA A 91 -10.05 -10.28 -0.34
C ALA A 91 -10.20 -8.76 -0.54
N LEU A 92 -9.13 -7.98 -0.35
CA LEU A 92 -9.13 -6.53 -0.58
C LEU A 92 -9.34 -6.19 -2.07
N ALA A 93 -8.79 -7.00 -2.98
CA ALA A 93 -8.89 -6.81 -4.43
C ALA A 93 -10.20 -7.33 -5.05
N SER A 94 -11.03 -8.03 -4.29
CA SER A 94 -12.27 -8.68 -4.80
C SER A 94 -13.37 -7.70 -5.21
N GLY A 95 -13.27 -6.43 -4.78
CA GLY A 95 -14.19 -5.38 -5.20
C GLY A 95 -14.11 -5.11 -6.70
N ALA A 96 -15.24 -4.75 -7.32
CA ALA A 96 -15.24 -4.35 -8.72
C ALA A 96 -14.28 -3.16 -8.92
N PRO A 97 -13.39 -3.19 -9.92
CA PRO A 97 -12.55 -2.04 -10.23
C PRO A 97 -13.46 -0.84 -10.58
N PRO A 98 -13.12 0.40 -10.18
CA PRO A 98 -13.80 1.58 -10.69
C PRO A 98 -13.72 1.55 -12.23
N GLY A 99 -14.84 1.85 -12.88
CA GLY A 99 -15.02 1.66 -14.33
C GLY A 99 -13.96 2.34 -15.21
N PRO A 100 -13.93 2.01 -16.51
CA PRO A 100 -12.86 2.39 -17.44
C PRO A 100 -12.68 3.90 -17.62
#